data_AF-A0A1C3XJI1-F1
#
_entry.id   AF-A0A1C3XJI1-F1
#
_cell.length_a   1.000
_cell.length_b   1.000
_cell.length_c   1.000
_cell.angle_alpha   90.00
_cell.angle_beta   90.00
_cell.angle_gamma   90.00
#
_symmetry.space_group_name_H-M   'P 1'
#
loop_
_entity.id
_entity.type
_entity.pdbx_description
1 polymer ?
#
loop_
_entity_poly.entity_id
_entity_poly.type
_entity_poly.pdbx_seq_one_letter_code
_entity_poly.pdbx_strand_id
1 'polypeptide(L)' 'MIYTTNAVEALNRSLRKIIKTRGSFPNDEAAMKLLYLAIRNAGIHWRRPVAWTAAMGQFAIQFGERFAGSAD' A
#
# COMPACT_ATOMS: atom_id res chain seq x y z
N MET A 1 -4.36 0.17 -14.74
CA MET A 1 -4.52 -1.30 -14.75
C MET A 1 -4.76 -1.78 -13.31
N ILE A 2 -6.01 -1.69 -12.84
CA ILE A 2 -6.42 -2.08 -11.47
C ILE A 2 -7.46 -3.20 -11.63
N TYR A 3 -7.00 -4.40 -12.00
CA TYR A 3 -7.88 -5.57 -12.14
C TYR A 3 -7.39 -6.75 -11.31
N THR A 4 -6.33 -6.56 -10.51
CA THR A 4 -5.76 -7.60 -9.67
C THR A 4 -5.75 -7.16 -8.21
N THR A 5 -6.11 -8.07 -7.31
CA THR A 5 -6.05 -7.93 -5.86
C THR A 5 -4.65 -8.25 -5.30
N ASN A 6 -3.71 -8.60 -6.17
CA ASN A 6 -2.34 -9.04 -5.84
C ASN A 6 -1.62 -8.14 -4.82
N ALA A 7 -1.79 -6.82 -4.92
CA ALA A 7 -1.15 -5.89 -3.98
C ALA A 7 -1.70 -6.01 -2.55
N VAL A 8 -3.04 -6.09 -2.42
CA VAL A 8 -3.71 -6.23 -1.12
C VAL A 8 -3.47 -7.64 -0.56
N GLU A 9 -3.53 -8.67 -1.40
CA GLU A 9 -3.24 -10.05 -1.02
C GLU A 9 -1.80 -10.25 -0.55
N ALA A 10 -0.82 -9.64 -1.23
CA ALA A 10 0.59 -9.70 -0.85
C ALA A 10 0.82 -9.07 0.54
N LEU A 11 0.18 -7.93 0.82
CA LEU A 11 0.23 -7.29 2.14
C LEU A 11 -0.41 -8.19 3.21
N ASN A 12 -1.63 -8.68 2.97
CA ASN A 12 -2.35 -9.56 3.89
C ASN A 12 -1.58 -10.85 4.19
N ARG A 13 -0.93 -11.45 3.19
CA ARG A 13 -0.07 -12.63 3.35
C ARG A 13 1.10 -12.33 4.28
N SER A 14 1.73 -11.17 4.11
CA SER A 14 2.89 -10.75 4.92
C SER A 14 2.49 -10.49 6.37
N LEU A 15 1.37 -9.81 6.60
CA LEU A 15 0.82 -9.58 7.94
C LEU A 15 0.47 -10.90 8.64
N ARG A 16 -0.23 -11.81 7.95
CA ARG A 16 -0.57 -13.13 8.50
C ARG A 16 0.66 -13.93 8.90
N LYS A 17 1.75 -13.85 8.13
CA LYS A 17 3.03 -14.52 8.45
C LYS A 17 3.66 -13.99 9.75
N ILE A 18 3.50 -12.71 10.06
CA ILE A 18 4.06 -12.08 11.26
C ILE A 18 3.20 -12.39 12.49
N ILE A 19 1.88 -12.43 12.32
CA ILE A 19 0.94 -12.64 13.42
C ILE A 19 0.87 -14.12 13.80
N LYS A 20 0.98 -15.06 12.84
CA LYS A 20 0.82 -16.50 13.12
C LYS A 20 1.82 -17.08 14.14
N THR A 21 2.95 -16.40 14.38
CA THR A 21 3.96 -16.81 15.36
C THR A 21 3.78 -16.13 16.72
N ARG A 22 2.80 -15.23 16.86
CA ARG A 22 2.41 -14.58 18.12
C ARG A 22 1.12 -15.24 18.62
N GLY A 23 1.21 -15.95 19.76
CA GLY A 23 0.06 -16.66 20.33
C GLY A 23 -1.01 -15.74 20.92
N SER A 24 -0.61 -14.75 21.73
CA SER A 24 -1.50 -13.76 22.34
C SER A 24 -0.79 -12.41 22.47
N PHE A 25 -1.55 -11.32 22.41
CA PHE A 25 -1.07 -9.97 22.65
C PHE A 25 -1.45 -9.53 24.07
N PRO A 26 -0.56 -8.83 24.79
CA PRO A 26 -0.84 -8.37 26.15
C PRO A 26 -1.89 -7.26 26.23
N ASN A 27 -2.07 -6.49 25.14
CA ASN A 27 -3.13 -5.49 24.96
C ASN A 27 -3.24 -5.10 23.47
N ASP A 28 -4.27 -4.34 23.14
CA ASP A 28 -4.54 -3.87 21.77
C ASP A 28 -3.43 -2.97 21.22
N GLU A 29 -2.80 -2.17 22.09
CA GLU A 29 -1.72 -1.27 21.68
C GLU A 29 -0.48 -2.05 21.19
N ALA A 30 -0.15 -3.17 21.83
CA ALA A 30 0.93 -4.05 21.42
C ALA A 30 0.65 -4.70 20.06
N ALA A 31 -0.60 -5.11 19.81
CA ALA A 31 -1.02 -5.60 18.50
C ALA A 31 -0.89 -4.51 17.42
N MET A 32 -1.34 -3.29 17.73
CA MET A 32 -1.27 -2.15 16.81
C MET A 32 0.18 -1.78 16.47
N LYS A 33 1.07 -1.72 17.46
CA LYS A 33 2.51 -1.45 17.26
C LYS A 33 3.16 -2.50 16.36
N LEU A 34 2.82 -3.78 16.54
CA LEU A 34 3.35 -4.84 15.69
C LEU A 34 2.88 -4.69 14.23
N LEU A 35 1.59 -4.45 14.02
CA LEU A 35 1.02 -4.23 12.68
C LEU A 35 1.65 -3.01 12.01
N TYR A 36 1.81 -1.91 12.75
CA TYR A 36 2.48 -0.70 12.25
C TYR A 36 3.91 -1.01 11.79
N LEU A 37 4.72 -1.67 12.63
CA LEU A 37 6.09 -2.02 12.28
C LEU A 37 6.15 -2.99 11.09
N ALA A 38 5.22 -3.94 11.01
CA ALA A 38 5.12 -4.87 9.90
C ALA A 38 4.84 -4.15 8.57
N ILE A 39 3.88 -3.23 8.55
CA ILE A 39 3.54 -2.43 7.36
C ILE A 39 4.72 -1.53 6.98
N ARG A 40 5.33 -0.85 7.96
CA ARG A 40 6.49 0.01 7.73
C ARG A 40 7.66 -0.76 7.10
N ASN A 41 7.96 -1.95 7.61
CA ASN A 41 9.01 -2.80 7.06
C ASN A 41 8.65 -3.33 5.67
N ALA A 42 7.40 -3.69 5.41
CA ALA A 42 6.95 -4.09 4.08
C ALA A 42 7.13 -2.94 3.06
N GLY A 43 6.86 -1.70 3.47
CA GLY A 43 7.02 -0.50 2.65
C GLY A 43 8.46 -0.27 2.18
N ILE A 44 9.49 -0.67 2.95
CA ILE A 44 10.90 -0.55 2.55
C ILE A 44 11.19 -1.30 1.24
N HIS A 45 10.49 -2.41 1.01
CA HIS A 45 10.71 -3.29 -0.15
C HIS A 45 9.67 -3.11 -1.26
N TRP A 46 8.72 -2.19 -1.10
CA TRP A 46 7.73 -1.92 -2.15
C TRP A 46 8.40 -1.28 -3.35
N ARG A 47 8.52 -2.07 -4.43
CA ARG A 47 8.96 -1.56 -5.72
C ARG A 47 7.86 -0.68 -6.31
N ARG A 48 8.26 0.48 -6.84
CA ARG A 48 7.37 1.28 -7.69
C ARG A 48 6.98 0.48 -8.92
N PRO A 49 5.70 0.43 -9.32
CA PRO A 49 5.33 -0.16 -10.58
C PRO A 49 5.96 0.66 -11.72
N VAL A 50 6.59 -0.01 -12.68
CA VAL A 50 7.43 0.61 -13.71
C VAL A 50 6.60 1.26 -14.84
N ALA A 51 5.27 1.07 -14.85
CA ALA A 51 4.41 1.40 -15.99
C ALA A 51 3.27 2.40 -15.70
N TRP A 52 3.48 3.41 -14.84
CA TRP A 52 2.45 4.42 -14.56
C TRP A 52 2.33 5.52 -15.63
N THR A 53 3.34 5.70 -16.48
CA THR A 53 3.40 6.82 -17.44
C THR A 53 2.19 6.89 -18.36
N ALA A 54 1.75 5.76 -18.93
CA ALA A 54 0.57 5.73 -19.80
C ALA A 54 -0.74 6.00 -19.04
N ALA A 55 -0.86 5.48 -17.81
CA ALA A 55 -2.03 5.73 -16.97
C ALA A 55 -2.10 7.20 -16.54
N MET A 56 -0.96 7.85 -16.29
CA MET A 56 -0.90 9.26 -15.91
C MET A 56 -1.46 10.18 -16.99
N GLY A 57 -1.21 9.90 -18.29
CA GLY A 57 -1.84 10.66 -19.38
C GLY A 57 -3.37 10.59 -19.36
N GLN A 58 -3.94 9.41 -19.05
CA GLN A 58 -5.40 9.26 -18.93
C GLN A 58 -5.95 10.00 -17.71
N PHE A 59 -5.25 9.94 -16.57
CA PHE A 59 -5.66 10.69 -15.38
C PHE A 59 -5.59 12.21 -15.58
N ALA A 60 -4.59 12.70 -16.32
CA ALA A 60 -4.47 14.13 -16.64
C ALA A 60 -5.62 14.61 -17.55
N ILE A 61 -6.11 13.77 -18.47
CA ILE A 61 -7.28 14.10 -19.30
C ILE A 61 -8.55 14.15 -18.45
N GLN A 62 -8.74 13.18 -17.55
CA GLN A 62 -9.99 13.05 -16.79
C GLN A 62 -10.09 13.95 -15.55
N PHE A 63 -8.94 14.28 -14.93
CA PHE A 63 -8.86 14.98 -13.65
C PHE A 63 -7.80 16.09 -13.68
N GLY A 64 -7.58 16.71 -14.85
CA GLY A 64 -6.53 17.70 -15.07
C GLY A 64 -6.53 18.85 -14.07
N GLU A 65 -7.71 19.26 -13.58
CA GLU A 65 -7.90 20.28 -12.56
C GLU A 65 -7.30 19.94 -11.18
N ARG A 66 -7.00 18.65 -10.94
CA ARG A 66 -6.38 18.16 -9.69
C ARG A 66 -4.87 18.00 -9.79
N PHE A 67 -4.30 18.18 -10.99
CA PHE A 67 -2.85 18.18 -11.15
C PHE A 67 -2.33 19.55 -10.78
N ALA A 68 -1.37 19.59 -9.83
CA ALA A 68 -0.74 20.83 -9.39
C ALA A 68 -0.07 21.53 -10.57
N GLY A 69 -0.74 22.55 -11.11
CA GLY A 69 -0.33 23.24 -12.34
C GLY A 69 -1.46 23.63 -13.29
N SER A 70 -2.73 23.30 -13.04
CA SER A 70 -3.84 24.00 -13.71
C SER A 70 -3.90 25.43 -13.18
N ALA A 71 -3.05 26.29 -13.74
CA ALA A 71 -3.15 27.73 -13.58
C ALA A 71 -4.54 28.16 -14.10
N ASP A 72 -5.30 28.80 -13.23
CA ASP A 72 -6.29 29.79 -13.66
C ASP A 72 -5.59 30.91 -14.47
#